data_AF-A0A3N0AE96-F1
#
_entry.id   AF-A0A3N0AE96-F1
#
_cell.length_a   1.000
_cell.length_b   1.000
_cell.length_c   1.000
_cell.angle_alpha   90.00
_cell.angle_beta   90.00
_cell.angle_gamma   90.00
#
_symmetry.space_group_name_H-M   'P 1'
#
loop_
_entity.id
_entity.type
_entity.pdbx_description
1 polymer ?
#
loop_
_entity_poly.entity_id
_entity_poly.type
_entity_poly.pdbx_seq_one_letter_code
_entity_poly.pdbx_strand_id
1 'polypeptide(L)'
;MMWNCSSYRFDSRMPVVMGILNVTPDSFSDGGMHNGYEAALAHARAMVDAGAQIIDVGGESTRPGAATVSIEEELARTVEVVRALAADGICVSIDTRHAEVARACVEAGAAIINDVSGFRDPAMVEAAVSCDAGCVVMHMKGEPATMQDNPVYDDVVAEVRDYLAGQAAMLEAAGVAPERICIDPGPGFGKTPSQTMELMRNFHEFSRLGYPTMCAVSRKRYIGEAYGIPEALQRDEASATEALMACELGASVVRAHNVEATVKALADLRPYVLIALGSNVALVANPGEETEGKIANLQQAITGLCSIPDTQIIDISSFYESEPAYYEDQDTFVNAVLLARTGVPPKELLRYLHAIENSLGRVREIENGPRTLDLDIVDYQMYVGESDELTLPHPRATERDFVVKPLLELLPNHVLADGTPVMLDKAVYGEAHAL
;
A
#
# COMPACT_ATOMS: atom_id res chain seq x y z
N MET A 1 5.96 -7.22 -1.21
CA MET A 1 7.23 -6.54 -1.53
C MET A 1 8.08 -6.51 -0.27
N MET A 2 9.41 -6.39 -0.37
CA MET A 2 10.26 -6.27 0.80
C MET A 2 10.68 -4.80 0.98
N TRP A 3 10.37 -4.22 2.14
CA TRP A 3 10.90 -2.92 2.53
C TRP A 3 12.17 -3.11 3.37
N ASN A 4 13.30 -2.63 2.86
CA ASN A 4 14.62 -2.79 3.45
C ASN A 4 14.99 -1.52 4.23
N CYS A 5 15.35 -1.70 5.50
CA CYS A 5 15.65 -0.62 6.43
C CYS A 5 16.88 -0.99 7.26
N SER A 6 18.08 -0.67 6.75
CA SER A 6 19.35 -1.12 7.34
C SER A 6 19.35 -2.67 7.51
N SER A 7 19.53 -3.18 8.73
CA SER A 7 19.48 -4.61 9.05
C SER A 7 18.05 -5.20 9.10
N TYR A 8 17.01 -4.37 9.06
CA TYR A 8 15.62 -4.79 9.14
C TYR A 8 15.02 -4.97 7.75
N ARG A 9 14.13 -5.96 7.61
CA ARG A 9 13.39 -6.23 6.38
C ARG A 9 11.94 -6.53 6.73
N PHE A 10 11.03 -5.79 6.11
CA PHE A 10 9.60 -5.97 6.32
C PHE A 10 8.94 -6.51 5.07
N ASP A 11 8.23 -7.64 5.20
CA ASP A 11 7.39 -8.16 4.13
C ASP A 11 6.06 -7.39 4.12
N SER A 12 5.98 -6.43 3.21
CA SER A 12 4.84 -5.51 3.08
C SER A 12 3.59 -6.16 2.49
N ARG A 13 3.59 -7.48 2.27
CA ARG A 13 2.36 -8.25 2.00
C ARG A 13 1.43 -8.20 3.21
N MET A 14 1.99 -8.18 4.42
CA MET A 14 1.22 -7.94 5.65
C MET A 14 1.46 -6.50 6.12
N PRO A 15 0.45 -5.83 6.70
CA PRO A 15 0.63 -4.49 7.23
C PRO A 15 1.72 -4.44 8.30
N VAL A 16 2.63 -3.48 8.17
CA VAL A 16 3.67 -3.18 9.15
C VAL A 16 3.20 -2.06 10.07
N VAL A 17 3.20 -2.28 11.38
CA VAL A 17 2.74 -1.25 12.33
C VAL A 17 3.92 -0.44 12.89
N MET A 18 3.83 0.87 12.69
CA MET A 18 4.77 1.88 13.17
C MET A 18 4.13 2.70 14.31
N GLY A 19 4.65 2.57 15.52
CA GLY A 19 4.20 3.29 16.71
C GLY A 19 4.80 4.69 16.81
N ILE A 20 3.97 5.71 17.07
CA ILE A 20 4.41 7.11 17.16
C ILE A 20 4.93 7.41 18.58
N LEU A 21 6.21 7.78 18.70
CA LEU A 21 6.84 8.25 19.94
C LEU A 21 7.26 9.72 19.81
N ASN A 22 6.41 10.63 20.28
CA ASN A 22 6.76 12.05 20.35
C ASN A 22 7.59 12.34 21.61
N VAL A 23 8.83 12.80 21.45
CA VAL A 23 9.75 13.17 22.54
C VAL A 23 9.79 14.70 22.73
N THR A 24 8.61 15.29 22.87
CA THR A 24 8.44 16.73 23.16
C THR A 24 8.20 16.97 24.65
N PRO A 25 8.55 18.15 25.21
CA PRO A 25 8.38 18.46 26.63
C PRO A 25 6.95 18.22 27.15
N ASP A 26 5.96 18.51 26.32
CA ASP A 26 4.54 18.37 26.67
C ASP A 26 4.08 16.90 26.75
N SER A 27 4.81 15.97 26.14
CA SER A 27 4.39 14.56 26.03
C SER A 27 4.61 13.75 27.30
N PHE A 28 5.48 14.21 28.22
CA PHE A 28 5.84 13.49 29.45
C PHE A 28 6.04 14.42 30.67
N SER A 29 5.37 15.59 30.67
CA SER A 29 5.65 16.73 31.57
C SER A 29 5.33 16.52 33.06
N ASP A 30 4.81 15.37 33.49
CA ASP A 30 4.46 15.11 34.89
C ASP A 30 5.67 14.80 35.81
N GLY A 31 6.89 14.77 35.28
CA GLY A 31 8.13 14.71 36.06
C GLY A 31 9.33 15.13 35.22
N GLY A 32 10.33 15.81 35.78
CA GLY A 32 11.41 16.50 35.04
C GLY A 32 12.19 15.68 34.00
N MET A 33 13.17 16.30 33.33
CA MET A 33 13.88 15.76 32.13
C MET A 33 14.25 14.27 32.17
N HIS A 34 14.72 13.72 33.30
CA HIS A 34 15.03 12.28 33.43
C HIS A 34 13.80 11.37 33.44
N ASN A 35 12.67 11.82 34.00
CA ASN A 35 11.42 11.06 33.95
C ASN A 35 10.85 11.03 32.53
N GLY A 36 11.02 12.10 31.75
CA GLY A 36 10.59 12.13 30.35
C GLY A 36 11.32 11.11 29.46
N TYR A 37 12.63 10.95 29.66
CA TYR A 37 13.44 9.96 28.95
C TYR A 37 13.02 8.51 29.26
N GLU A 38 12.99 8.14 30.55
CA GLU A 38 12.61 6.79 30.96
C GLU A 38 11.14 6.47 30.60
N ALA A 39 10.24 7.46 30.69
CA ALA A 39 8.86 7.30 30.26
C ALA A 39 8.74 7.07 28.75
N ALA A 40 9.53 7.78 27.93
CA ALA A 40 9.56 7.57 26.49
C ALA A 40 10.03 6.14 26.13
N LEU A 41 11.09 5.64 26.77
CA LEU A 41 11.57 4.27 26.56
C LEU A 41 10.55 3.23 27.01
N ALA A 42 9.93 3.42 28.19
CA ALA A 42 8.88 2.53 28.68
C ALA A 42 7.67 2.50 27.74
N HIS A 43 7.27 3.66 27.21
CA HIS A 43 6.16 3.76 26.27
C HIS A 43 6.48 3.09 24.93
N ALA A 44 7.70 3.27 24.40
CA ALA A 44 8.16 2.60 23.20
C ALA A 44 8.15 1.07 23.34
N ARG A 45 8.66 0.55 24.46
CA ARG A 45 8.65 -0.90 24.75
C ARG A 45 7.22 -1.43 24.87
N ALA A 46 6.32 -0.69 25.50
CA ALA A 46 4.91 -1.06 25.58
C ALA A 46 4.24 -1.10 24.18
N MET A 47 4.61 -0.19 23.26
CA MET A 47 4.15 -0.25 21.87
C MET A 47 4.68 -1.50 21.15
N VAL A 48 5.95 -1.87 21.35
CA VAL A 48 6.50 -3.12 20.81
C VAL A 48 5.78 -4.35 21.36
N ASP A 49 5.52 -4.39 22.68
CA ASP A 49 4.75 -5.47 23.33
C ASP A 49 3.31 -5.57 22.78
N ALA A 50 2.73 -4.44 22.37
CA ALA A 50 1.42 -4.38 21.73
C ALA A 50 1.42 -4.77 20.24
N GLY A 51 2.60 -4.99 19.63
CA GLY A 51 2.76 -5.48 18.26
C GLY A 51 3.32 -4.46 17.27
N ALA A 52 3.84 -3.30 17.71
CA ALA A 52 4.57 -2.40 16.83
C ALA A 52 5.88 -3.06 16.38
N GLN A 53 6.16 -3.01 15.08
CA GLN A 53 7.40 -3.51 14.50
C GLN A 53 8.45 -2.40 14.34
N ILE A 54 7.98 -1.15 14.31
CA ILE A 54 8.82 0.05 14.17
C ILE A 54 8.35 1.07 15.21
N ILE A 55 9.30 1.79 15.81
CA ILE A 55 9.01 2.96 16.65
C ILE A 55 9.53 4.21 15.94
N ASP A 56 8.64 5.17 15.70
CA ASP A 56 8.94 6.42 15.02
C ASP A 56 9.10 7.56 16.03
N VAL A 57 10.33 8.01 16.19
CA VAL A 57 10.74 8.99 17.19
C VAL A 57 10.72 10.38 16.57
N GLY A 58 9.91 11.29 17.12
CA GLY A 58 9.81 12.68 16.66
C GLY A 58 10.17 13.69 17.74
N GLY A 59 11.15 14.56 17.47
CA GLY A 59 11.58 15.63 18.39
C GLY A 59 10.88 16.98 18.18
N GLU A 60 10.24 17.16 17.01
CA GLU A 60 9.50 18.35 16.61
C GLU A 60 8.00 18.02 16.45
N SER A 61 7.12 18.91 16.94
CA SER A 61 5.69 18.77 16.66
C SER A 61 5.37 19.32 15.28
N THR A 62 4.85 18.48 14.39
CA THR A 62 4.36 18.88 13.06
C THR A 62 2.93 19.43 13.05
N ARG A 63 2.33 19.65 14.23
CA ARG A 63 0.98 20.23 14.36
C ARG A 63 0.95 21.70 13.90
N PRO A 64 -0.12 22.15 13.22
CA PRO A 64 -0.27 23.56 12.86
C PRO A 64 -0.13 24.49 14.08
N GLY A 65 0.71 25.51 13.96
CA GLY A 65 0.98 26.49 15.02
C GLY A 65 1.99 26.07 16.08
N ALA A 66 2.64 24.91 15.95
CA ALA A 66 3.75 24.53 16.81
C ALA A 66 4.97 25.46 16.63
N ALA A 67 5.71 25.71 17.71
CA ALA A 67 6.95 26.48 17.65
C ALA A 67 8.03 25.67 16.94
N THR A 68 8.80 26.33 16.07
CA THR A 68 9.99 25.75 15.44
C THR A 68 11.01 25.36 16.51
N VAL A 69 11.50 24.13 16.46
CA VAL A 69 12.54 23.62 17.37
C VAL A 69 13.92 23.86 16.72
N SER A 70 14.93 24.21 17.52
CA SER A 70 16.29 24.33 16.98
C SER A 70 16.89 22.94 16.74
N ILE A 71 17.84 22.83 15.81
CA ILE A 71 18.53 21.55 15.52
C ILE A 71 19.18 21.00 16.80
N GLU A 72 19.81 21.85 17.61
CA GLU A 72 20.45 21.42 18.87
C GLU A 72 19.44 20.84 19.86
N GLU A 73 18.26 21.45 19.95
CA GLU A 73 17.21 20.97 20.84
C GLU A 73 16.58 19.67 20.35
N GLU A 74 16.36 19.53 19.04
CA GLU A 74 15.85 18.30 18.45
C GLU A 74 16.84 17.14 18.64
N LEU A 75 18.14 17.37 18.39
CA LEU A 75 19.22 16.42 18.68
C LEU A 75 19.22 15.95 20.14
N ALA A 76 19.10 16.90 21.08
CA ALA A 76 19.09 16.60 22.51
C ALA A 76 17.87 15.75 22.93
N ARG A 77 16.76 15.84 22.20
CA ARG A 77 15.54 15.07 22.47
C ARG A 77 15.58 13.67 21.86
N THR A 78 16.14 13.51 20.66
CA THR A 78 15.97 12.29 19.85
C THR A 78 17.16 11.33 19.96
N VAL A 79 18.40 11.81 19.92
CA VAL A 79 19.59 10.96 19.70
C VAL A 79 19.76 9.88 20.77
N GLU A 80 19.66 10.24 22.06
CA GLU A 80 19.84 9.26 23.15
C GLU A 80 18.63 8.32 23.31
N VAL A 81 17.44 8.73 22.87
CA VAL A 81 16.26 7.85 22.84
C VAL A 81 16.42 6.83 21.72
N VAL A 82 16.78 7.28 20.51
CA VAL A 82 17.09 6.42 19.35
C VAL A 82 18.17 5.41 19.72
N ARG A 83 19.28 5.86 20.33
CA ARG A 83 20.40 5.00 20.71
C ARG A 83 19.97 3.87 21.66
N ALA A 84 19.19 4.21 22.69
CA ALA A 84 18.75 3.22 23.67
C ALA A 84 17.78 2.20 23.06
N LEU A 85 16.81 2.65 22.26
CA LEU A 85 15.86 1.76 21.59
C LEU A 85 16.55 0.86 20.56
N ALA A 86 17.49 1.40 19.78
CA ALA A 86 18.27 0.60 18.84
C ALA A 86 19.15 -0.45 19.55
N ALA A 87 19.74 -0.10 20.71
CA ALA A 87 20.50 -1.05 21.53
C ALA A 87 19.63 -2.19 22.10
N ASP A 88 18.34 -1.94 22.30
CA ASP A 88 17.35 -2.97 22.67
C ASP A 88 16.92 -3.86 21.48
N GLY A 89 17.43 -3.60 20.27
CA GLY A 89 17.08 -4.34 19.05
C GLY A 89 15.75 -3.93 18.43
N ILE A 90 15.25 -2.74 18.76
CA ILE A 90 14.02 -2.17 18.18
C ILE A 90 14.36 -1.48 16.86
N CYS A 91 13.54 -1.68 15.83
CA CYS A 91 13.64 -0.90 14.60
C CYS A 91 13.15 0.53 14.86
N VAL A 92 14.05 1.51 14.74
CA VAL A 92 13.73 2.92 15.01
C VAL A 92 13.68 3.71 13.72
N SER A 93 12.60 4.46 13.54
CA SER A 93 12.47 5.53 12.55
C SER A 93 12.69 6.89 13.21
N ILE A 94 13.39 7.80 12.54
CA ILE A 94 13.52 9.21 12.96
C ILE A 94 12.60 10.08 12.11
N ASP A 95 11.60 10.70 12.74
CA ASP A 95 10.70 11.71 12.13
C ASP A 95 11.36 13.08 12.24
N THR A 96 12.01 13.51 11.17
CA THR A 96 12.71 14.81 11.11
C THR A 96 12.79 15.35 9.69
N ARG A 97 12.81 16.68 9.57
CA ARG A 97 13.09 17.42 8.34
C ARG A 97 14.51 17.99 8.28
N HIS A 98 15.32 17.79 9.33
CA HIS A 98 16.68 18.34 9.43
C HIS A 98 17.71 17.26 9.15
N ALA A 99 18.53 17.45 8.12
CA ALA A 99 19.52 16.47 7.68
C ALA A 99 20.54 16.14 8.79
N GLU A 100 20.91 17.12 9.61
CA GLU A 100 21.82 16.96 10.75
C GLU A 100 21.24 16.01 11.80
N VAL A 101 19.94 16.10 12.08
CA VAL A 101 19.25 15.22 13.03
C VAL A 101 19.15 13.81 12.45
N ALA A 102 18.80 13.69 11.17
CA ALA A 102 18.72 12.40 10.49
C ALA A 102 20.07 11.66 10.53
N ARG A 103 21.17 12.34 10.17
CA ARG A 103 22.53 11.77 10.22
C ARG A 103 22.91 11.31 11.63
N ALA A 104 22.72 12.16 12.63
CA ALA A 104 23.06 11.83 14.02
C ALA A 104 22.22 10.67 14.57
N CYS A 105 20.94 10.58 14.20
CA CYS A 105 20.08 9.48 14.62
C CYS A 105 20.40 8.17 13.90
N VAL A 106 20.75 8.22 12.61
CA VAL A 106 21.23 7.04 11.86
C VAL A 106 22.54 6.52 12.46
N GLU A 107 23.49 7.40 12.79
CA GLU A 107 24.72 7.03 13.52
C GLU A 107 24.41 6.42 14.91
N ALA A 108 23.34 6.89 15.56
CA ALA A 108 22.86 6.34 16.83
C ALA A 108 22.12 5.01 16.69
N GLY A 109 21.75 4.58 15.47
CA GLY A 109 21.09 3.30 15.21
C GLY A 109 19.69 3.38 14.61
N ALA A 110 19.19 4.56 14.21
CA ALA A 110 17.96 4.66 13.43
C ALA A 110 18.10 3.90 12.11
N ALA A 111 17.09 3.10 11.79
CA ALA A 111 17.03 2.26 10.59
C ALA A 111 16.20 2.88 9.48
N ILE A 112 15.41 3.93 9.77
CA ILE A 112 14.52 4.61 8.83
C ILE A 112 14.64 6.12 9.03
N ILE A 113 14.70 6.87 7.94
CA ILE A 113 14.52 8.33 7.90
C ILE A 113 13.09 8.59 7.42
N ASN A 114 12.28 9.21 8.27
CA ASN A 114 10.92 9.64 7.95
C ASN A 114 10.91 11.16 7.76
N ASP A 115 10.94 11.59 6.49
CA ASP A 115 10.99 13.02 6.15
C ASP A 115 9.63 13.50 5.62
N VAL A 116 8.89 14.15 6.50
CA VAL A 116 7.60 14.80 6.19
C VAL A 116 7.72 15.92 5.14
N SER A 117 8.93 16.40 4.85
CA SER A 117 9.17 17.37 3.78
C SER A 117 9.29 16.72 2.40
N GLY A 118 9.42 15.40 2.33
CA GLY A 118 9.51 14.64 1.08
C GLY A 118 10.87 14.74 0.39
N PHE A 119 11.98 14.84 1.15
CA PHE A 119 13.35 14.94 0.65
C PHE A 119 13.58 16.14 -0.28
N ARG A 120 12.88 17.25 -0.03
CA ARG A 120 13.07 18.52 -0.75
C ARG A 120 14.43 19.16 -0.48
N ASP A 121 15.03 18.88 0.67
CA ASP A 121 16.37 19.37 1.04
C ASP A 121 17.47 18.47 0.45
N PRO A 122 18.37 19.00 -0.41
CA PRO A 122 19.51 18.24 -0.92
C PRO A 122 20.40 17.62 0.18
N ALA A 123 20.51 18.24 1.35
CA ALA A 123 21.28 17.68 2.46
C ALA A 123 20.61 16.42 3.05
N MET A 124 19.28 16.33 2.99
CA MET A 124 18.53 15.14 3.39
C MET A 124 18.67 14.01 2.36
N VAL A 125 18.68 14.35 1.06
CA VAL A 125 19.00 13.38 0.01
C VAL A 125 20.40 12.79 0.21
N GLU A 126 21.40 13.63 0.52
CA GLU A 126 22.75 13.16 0.84
C GLU A 126 22.77 12.26 2.09
N ALA A 127 21.97 12.57 3.12
CA ALA A 127 21.83 11.72 4.31
C ALA A 127 21.25 10.34 3.96
N ALA A 128 20.24 10.28 3.08
CA ALA A 128 19.66 9.03 2.61
C ALA A 128 20.66 8.18 1.80
N VAL A 129 21.41 8.80 0.88
CA VAL A 129 22.37 8.11 0.01
C VAL A 129 23.59 7.60 0.78
N SER A 130 23.98 8.28 1.86
CA SER A 130 25.18 7.93 2.64
C SER A 130 24.98 6.80 3.67
N CYS A 131 23.79 6.21 3.74
CA CYS A 131 23.48 5.09 4.64
C CYS A 131 22.56 4.05 3.97
N ASP A 132 22.20 2.99 4.70
CA ASP A 132 21.27 1.94 4.26
C ASP A 132 19.87 2.07 4.87
N ALA A 133 19.55 3.20 5.51
CA ALA A 133 18.26 3.41 6.15
C ALA A 133 17.10 3.41 5.14
N GLY A 134 15.93 2.91 5.56
CA GLY A 134 14.69 3.10 4.81
C GLY A 134 14.34 4.58 4.72
N CYS A 135 13.64 5.00 3.67
CA CYS A 135 13.27 6.40 3.42
C CYS A 135 11.75 6.50 3.27
N VAL A 136 11.08 7.22 4.17
CA VAL A 136 9.66 7.53 4.02
C VAL A 136 9.52 8.89 3.36
N VAL A 137 9.03 8.90 2.13
CA VAL A 137 8.82 10.08 1.29
C VAL A 137 7.37 10.50 1.42
N MET A 138 7.11 11.63 2.09
CA MET A 138 5.75 12.12 2.25
C MET A 138 5.40 13.26 1.28
N HIS A 139 4.17 13.27 0.78
CA HIS A 139 3.61 14.45 0.16
C HIS A 139 3.13 15.46 1.23
N MET A 140 3.61 16.70 1.13
CA MET A 140 3.06 17.86 1.84
C MET A 140 2.99 19.08 0.90
N LYS A 141 1.85 19.77 0.90
CA LYS A 141 1.68 21.03 0.16
C LYS A 141 1.83 22.22 1.12
N GLY A 142 2.74 23.13 0.80
CA GLY A 142 3.10 24.24 1.69
C GLY A 142 4.04 23.81 2.81
N GLU A 143 4.07 24.58 3.90
CA GLU A 143 4.90 24.32 5.08
C GLU A 143 4.02 23.92 6.28
N PRO A 144 4.49 23.12 7.25
CA PRO A 144 3.64 22.57 8.32
C PRO A 144 2.80 23.61 9.08
N ALA A 145 3.34 24.82 9.24
CA ALA A 145 2.67 25.92 9.93
C ALA A 145 1.51 26.55 9.13
N THR A 146 1.56 26.55 7.79
CA THR A 146 0.63 27.27 6.89
C THR A 146 -0.08 26.36 5.90
N MET A 147 0.27 25.07 5.83
CA MET A 147 -0.26 24.12 4.85
C MET A 147 -1.79 24.00 4.87
N GLN A 148 -2.42 24.29 6.02
CA GLN A 148 -3.86 24.23 6.17
C GLN A 148 -4.59 25.49 5.70
N ASP A 149 -3.85 26.53 5.31
CA ASP A 149 -4.41 27.82 4.88
C ASP A 149 -4.84 27.75 3.40
N ASN A 150 -6.07 27.29 3.18
CA ASN A 150 -6.73 27.21 1.87
C ASN A 150 -5.95 26.42 0.80
N PRO A 151 -5.67 25.11 1.03
CA PRO A 151 -5.01 24.29 0.03
C PRO A 151 -5.92 24.06 -1.18
N VAL A 152 -5.42 24.40 -2.36
CA VAL A 152 -6.13 24.23 -3.64
C VAL A 152 -5.53 23.06 -4.40
N TYR A 153 -6.37 22.15 -4.85
CA TYR A 153 -6.04 21.07 -5.78
C TYR A 153 -7.10 21.06 -6.86
N ASP A 154 -6.71 20.77 -8.10
CA ASP A 154 -7.63 20.47 -9.19
C ASP A 154 -8.07 19.00 -9.08
N ASP A 155 -7.12 18.11 -8.83
CA ASP A 155 -7.33 16.69 -8.51
C ASP A 155 -6.29 16.28 -7.45
N VAL A 156 -6.74 16.12 -6.20
CA VAL A 156 -5.84 15.81 -5.08
C VAL A 156 -5.19 14.45 -5.21
N VAL A 157 -5.86 13.49 -5.85
CA VAL A 157 -5.34 12.12 -5.99
C VAL A 157 -4.24 12.11 -7.04
N ALA A 158 -4.53 12.63 -8.24
CA ALA A 158 -3.57 12.68 -9.34
C ALA A 158 -2.34 13.53 -8.99
N GLU A 159 -2.53 14.73 -8.43
CA GLU A 159 -1.41 15.60 -8.05
C GLU A 159 -0.50 14.96 -6.99
N VAL A 160 -1.06 14.29 -5.98
CA VAL A 160 -0.28 13.61 -4.94
C VAL A 160 0.44 12.40 -5.49
N ARG A 161 -0.22 11.59 -6.33
CA ARG A 161 0.36 10.41 -6.97
C ARG A 161 1.56 10.82 -7.83
N ASP A 162 1.39 11.82 -8.69
CA ASP A 162 2.42 12.27 -9.62
C ASP A 162 3.60 12.91 -8.86
N TYR A 163 3.33 13.63 -7.77
CA TYR A 163 4.37 14.14 -6.87
C TYR A 163 5.20 13.01 -6.24
N LEU A 164 4.53 12.01 -5.65
CA LEU A 164 5.21 10.89 -4.99
C LEU A 164 6.03 10.06 -5.99
N ALA A 165 5.49 9.79 -7.18
CA ALA A 165 6.21 9.14 -8.26
C ALA A 165 7.48 9.91 -8.64
N GLY A 166 7.38 11.25 -8.77
CA GLY A 166 8.51 12.11 -9.07
C GLY A 166 9.57 12.14 -7.96
N GLN A 167 9.16 12.19 -6.69
CA GLN A 167 10.11 12.18 -5.56
C GLN A 167 10.81 10.82 -5.42
N ALA A 168 10.08 9.71 -5.56
CA ALA A 168 10.67 8.38 -5.52
C ALA A 168 11.70 8.21 -6.66
N ALA A 169 11.34 8.58 -7.90
CA ALA A 169 12.27 8.54 -9.04
C ALA A 169 13.51 9.44 -8.84
N MET A 170 13.36 10.59 -8.17
CA MET A 170 14.47 11.46 -7.82
C MET A 170 15.45 10.78 -6.84
N LEU A 171 14.94 10.14 -5.80
CA LEU A 171 15.77 9.40 -4.84
C LEU A 171 16.47 8.20 -5.50
N GLU A 172 15.77 7.47 -6.36
CA GLU A 172 16.37 6.39 -7.14
C GLU A 172 17.51 6.89 -8.04
N ALA A 173 17.29 8.00 -8.75
CA ALA A 173 18.31 8.63 -9.59
C ALA A 173 19.51 9.14 -8.76
N ALA A 174 19.30 9.52 -7.51
CA ALA A 174 20.35 9.91 -6.57
C ALA A 174 21.12 8.70 -5.99
N GLY A 175 20.62 7.47 -6.17
CA GLY A 175 21.26 6.22 -5.76
C GLY A 175 20.62 5.51 -4.56
N VAL A 176 19.43 5.94 -4.11
CA VAL A 176 18.66 5.19 -3.10
C VAL A 176 18.01 3.99 -3.77
N ALA A 177 18.21 2.79 -3.23
CA ALA A 177 17.60 1.58 -3.79
C ALA A 177 16.05 1.61 -3.68
N PRO A 178 15.29 1.17 -4.70
CA PRO A 178 13.82 1.20 -4.68
C PRO A 178 13.22 0.49 -3.45
N GLU A 179 13.82 -0.64 -3.03
CA GLU A 179 13.34 -1.41 -1.88
C GLU A 179 13.54 -0.70 -0.53
N ARG A 180 14.25 0.43 -0.49
CA ARG A 180 14.40 1.27 0.71
C ARG A 180 13.33 2.35 0.80
N ILE A 181 12.64 2.65 -0.29
CA ILE A 181 11.68 3.76 -0.36
C ILE A 181 10.31 3.27 0.11
N CYS A 182 9.65 4.05 0.96
CA CYS A 182 8.24 3.95 1.31
C CYS A 182 7.60 5.30 1.02
N ILE A 183 6.40 5.33 0.44
CA ILE A 183 5.71 6.58 0.11
C ILE A 183 4.56 6.85 1.09
N ASP A 184 4.32 8.11 1.44
CA ASP A 184 3.20 8.54 2.28
C ASP A 184 2.40 9.65 1.56
N PRO A 185 1.13 9.40 1.19
CA PRO A 185 0.24 10.42 0.61
C PRO A 185 -0.02 11.65 1.49
N GLY A 186 0.36 11.60 2.77
CA GLY A 186 0.29 12.70 3.72
C GLY A 186 -1.16 13.13 4.00
N PRO A 187 -2.05 12.24 4.47
CA PRO A 187 -3.43 12.62 4.80
C PRO A 187 -3.42 13.76 5.84
N GLY A 188 -4.19 14.84 5.63
CA GLY A 188 -4.15 16.00 6.54
C GLY A 188 -2.86 16.83 6.52
N PHE A 189 -1.93 16.62 5.58
CA PHE A 189 -0.80 17.51 5.31
C PHE A 189 -1.06 18.32 4.05
N GLY A 190 -1.45 19.58 4.23
CA GLY A 190 -1.80 20.48 3.13
C GLY A 190 -3.10 20.14 2.45
N LYS A 191 -4.06 19.52 3.14
CA LYS A 191 -5.32 19.02 2.58
C LYS A 191 -6.47 19.31 3.51
N THR A 192 -7.61 19.72 2.96
CA THR A 192 -8.88 19.78 3.69
C THR A 192 -9.36 18.37 4.08
N PRO A 193 -10.29 18.26 5.03
CA PRO A 193 -10.90 16.99 5.39
C PRO A 193 -11.58 16.27 4.22
N SER A 194 -12.30 16.99 3.37
CA SER A 194 -12.90 16.42 2.14
C SER A 194 -11.85 15.91 1.17
N GLN A 195 -10.79 16.68 0.92
CA GLN A 195 -9.67 16.23 0.08
C GLN A 195 -8.94 15.02 0.69
N THR A 196 -8.83 14.96 2.02
CA THR A 196 -8.24 13.80 2.70
C THR A 196 -9.13 12.57 2.54
N MET A 197 -10.45 12.70 2.66
CA MET A 197 -11.38 11.59 2.40
C MET A 197 -11.29 11.09 0.96
N GLU A 198 -11.21 11.99 -0.01
CA GLU A 198 -11.03 11.64 -1.42
C GLU A 198 -9.72 10.88 -1.66
N LEU A 199 -8.63 11.34 -1.05
CA LEU A 199 -7.35 10.65 -1.06
C LEU A 199 -7.45 9.24 -0.47
N MET A 200 -8.09 9.09 0.70
CA MET A 200 -8.19 7.81 1.39
C MET A 200 -9.07 6.80 0.63
N ARG A 201 -10.12 7.26 -0.07
CA ARG A 201 -10.97 6.39 -0.91
C ARG A 201 -10.26 5.86 -2.15
N ASN A 202 -9.24 6.56 -2.63
CA ASN A 202 -8.49 6.20 -3.83
C ASN A 202 -7.06 5.74 -3.48
N PHE A 203 -6.86 5.13 -2.30
CA PHE A 203 -5.52 4.79 -1.80
C PHE A 203 -4.76 3.78 -2.70
N HIS A 204 -5.49 2.97 -3.47
CA HIS A 204 -4.92 2.01 -4.43
C HIS A 204 -4.08 2.69 -5.52
N GLU A 205 -4.41 3.93 -5.92
CA GLU A 205 -3.64 4.73 -6.90
C GLU A 205 -2.19 4.96 -6.45
N PHE A 206 -1.94 5.10 -5.15
CA PHE A 206 -0.58 5.24 -4.60
C PHE A 206 0.11 3.90 -4.50
N SER A 207 -0.62 2.85 -4.12
CA SER A 207 -0.08 1.49 -4.02
C SER A 207 0.38 0.95 -5.38
N ARG A 208 -0.30 1.36 -6.46
CA ARG A 208 0.04 1.06 -7.86
C ARG A 208 1.38 1.66 -8.30
N LEU A 209 1.98 2.58 -7.54
CA LEU A 209 3.33 3.11 -7.82
C LEU A 209 4.44 2.08 -7.56
N GLY A 210 4.14 0.95 -6.91
CA GLY A 210 5.12 -0.12 -6.73
C GLY A 210 6.09 0.12 -5.57
N TYR A 211 5.66 0.82 -4.52
CA TYR A 211 6.39 1.00 -3.27
C TYR A 211 5.53 0.60 -2.06
N PRO A 212 6.12 0.20 -0.93
CA PRO A 212 5.42 0.21 0.34
C PRO A 212 4.77 1.58 0.56
N THR A 213 3.51 1.58 0.95
CA THR A 213 2.71 2.80 1.06
C THR A 213 2.20 2.95 2.49
N MET A 214 2.54 4.08 3.11
CA MET A 214 2.20 4.39 4.49
C MET A 214 0.83 5.05 4.60
N CYS A 215 0.04 4.57 5.57
CA CYS A 215 -1.19 5.18 6.04
C CYS A 215 -0.94 5.82 7.42
N ALA A 216 -0.90 7.14 7.48
CA ALA A 216 -0.67 7.91 8.70
C ALA A 216 -1.93 8.69 9.13
N VAL A 217 -3.02 8.03 9.51
CA VAL A 217 -4.33 8.69 9.75
C VAL A 217 -4.62 9.01 11.22
N SER A 218 -3.79 8.48 12.12
CA SER A 218 -4.05 8.43 13.56
C SER A 218 -4.37 9.79 14.19
N ARG A 219 -5.57 9.88 14.79
CA ARG A 219 -6.09 11.04 15.52
C ARG A 219 -6.19 12.35 14.72
N LYS A 220 -6.03 12.30 13.39
CA LYS A 220 -6.03 13.49 12.54
C LYS A 220 -7.39 14.19 12.53
N ARG A 221 -7.37 15.48 12.20
CA ARG A 221 -8.57 16.34 12.18
C ARG A 221 -9.68 15.76 11.30
N TYR A 222 -9.33 15.22 10.14
CA TYR A 222 -10.33 14.68 9.21
C TYR A 222 -11.12 13.50 9.79
N ILE A 223 -10.50 12.65 10.64
CA ILE A 223 -11.21 11.60 11.38
C ILE A 223 -12.28 12.22 12.28
N GLY A 224 -11.93 13.32 12.96
CA GLY A 224 -12.89 14.02 13.80
C GLY A 224 -14.08 14.60 13.03
N GLU A 225 -13.84 15.12 11.83
CA GLU A 225 -14.90 15.64 10.97
C GLU A 225 -15.72 14.51 10.31
N ALA A 226 -15.06 13.45 9.85
CA ALA A 226 -15.69 12.30 9.20
C ALA A 226 -16.64 11.53 10.13
N TYR A 227 -16.19 11.28 11.36
CA TYR A 227 -16.88 10.42 12.32
C TYR A 227 -17.58 11.20 13.44
N GLY A 228 -17.51 12.54 13.43
CA GLY A 228 -18.13 13.40 14.45
C GLY A 228 -17.46 13.30 15.83
N ILE A 229 -16.15 13.09 15.86
CA ILE A 229 -15.35 12.89 17.10
C ILE A 229 -14.40 14.10 17.30
N PRO A 230 -14.84 15.18 17.98
CA PRO A 230 -14.07 16.42 18.06
C PRO A 230 -12.78 16.28 18.87
N GLU A 231 -12.73 15.42 19.88
CA GLU A 231 -11.55 15.24 20.72
C GLU A 231 -10.57 14.24 20.11
N ALA A 232 -9.32 14.65 19.89
CA ALA A 232 -8.30 13.83 19.23
C ALA A 232 -8.00 12.51 19.96
N LEU A 233 -8.00 12.52 21.30
CA LEU A 233 -7.72 11.33 22.11
C LEU A 233 -8.84 10.29 22.06
N GLN A 234 -10.05 10.66 21.64
CA GLN A 234 -11.19 9.75 21.48
C GLN A 234 -11.26 9.12 20.09
N ARG A 235 -10.31 9.44 19.19
CA ARG A 235 -10.33 9.00 17.79
C ARG A 235 -9.63 7.66 17.54
N ASP A 236 -9.15 6.97 18.57
CA ASP A 236 -8.30 5.79 18.39
C ASP A 236 -9.00 4.65 17.63
N GLU A 237 -10.22 4.30 18.04
CA GLU A 237 -11.00 3.24 17.37
C GLU A 237 -11.32 3.60 15.92
N ALA A 238 -11.77 4.83 15.67
CA ALA A 238 -12.06 5.31 14.31
C ALA A 238 -10.79 5.36 13.45
N SER A 239 -9.64 5.74 14.02
CA SER A 239 -8.35 5.74 13.33
C SER A 239 -7.88 4.33 12.96
N ALA A 240 -8.10 3.36 13.84
CA ALA A 240 -7.73 1.96 13.59
C ALA A 240 -8.59 1.35 12.48
N THR A 241 -9.90 1.60 12.49
CA THR A 241 -10.82 1.17 11.42
C THR A 241 -10.47 1.82 10.08
N GLU A 242 -10.14 3.10 10.08
CA GLU A 242 -9.69 3.80 8.87
C GLU A 242 -8.37 3.22 8.33
N ALA A 243 -7.43 2.88 9.21
CA ALA A 243 -6.18 2.23 8.80
C ALA A 243 -6.44 0.84 8.18
N LEU A 244 -7.38 0.06 8.72
CA LEU A 244 -7.84 -1.19 8.11
C LEU A 244 -8.40 -0.95 6.71
N MET A 245 -9.28 0.05 6.54
CA MET A 245 -9.83 0.40 5.21
C MET A 245 -8.74 0.81 4.22
N ALA A 246 -7.71 1.54 4.66
CA ALA A 246 -6.56 1.87 3.82
C ALA A 246 -5.75 0.63 3.43
N CYS A 247 -5.55 -0.32 4.35
CA CYS A 247 -4.86 -1.59 4.07
C CYS A 247 -5.67 -2.48 3.11
N GLU A 248 -7.00 -2.45 3.23
CA GLU A 248 -7.90 -3.09 2.28
C GLU A 248 -7.66 -2.55 0.86
N LEU A 249 -7.39 -1.26 0.73
CA LEU A 249 -7.05 -0.57 -0.53
C LEU A 249 -5.55 -0.60 -0.91
N GLY A 250 -4.69 -1.31 -0.18
CA GLY A 250 -3.28 -1.51 -0.56
C GLY A 250 -2.23 -0.87 0.34
N ALA A 251 -2.61 -0.11 1.37
CA ALA A 251 -1.64 0.34 2.38
C ALA A 251 -0.91 -0.84 3.03
N SER A 252 0.38 -0.67 3.25
CA SER A 252 1.24 -1.73 3.79
C SER A 252 2.06 -1.31 4.99
N VAL A 253 2.08 -0.02 5.33
CA VAL A 253 2.65 0.50 6.58
C VAL A 253 1.60 1.37 7.27
N VAL A 254 1.39 1.19 8.57
CA VAL A 254 0.41 1.97 9.35
C VAL A 254 1.12 2.70 10.47
N ARG A 255 1.03 4.04 10.47
CA ARG A 255 1.62 4.90 11.49
C ARG A 255 0.56 5.33 12.51
N ALA A 256 0.68 4.90 13.76
CA ALA A 256 -0.39 5.04 14.76
C ALA A 256 0.08 5.39 16.18
N HIS A 257 -0.77 6.13 16.92
CA HIS A 257 -0.58 6.40 18.35
C HIS A 257 -1.01 5.22 19.23
N ASN A 258 -2.13 4.57 18.89
CA ASN A 258 -2.69 3.46 19.66
C ASN A 258 -2.43 2.14 18.92
N VAL A 259 -1.27 1.56 19.19
CA VAL A 259 -0.78 0.34 18.52
C VAL A 259 -1.71 -0.84 18.79
N GLU A 260 -2.16 -1.04 20.03
CA GLU A 260 -3.02 -2.16 20.40
C GLU A 260 -4.34 -2.15 19.60
N ALA A 261 -5.00 -0.99 19.52
CA ALA A 261 -6.22 -0.84 18.74
C ALA A 261 -5.99 -1.08 17.24
N THR A 262 -4.87 -0.57 16.70
CA THR A 262 -4.49 -0.77 15.29
C THR A 262 -4.21 -2.24 14.98
N VAL A 263 -3.39 -2.93 15.79
CA VAL A 263 -3.08 -4.35 15.60
C VAL A 263 -4.35 -5.19 15.68
N LYS A 264 -5.25 -4.89 16.64
CA LYS A 264 -6.54 -5.55 16.76
C LYS A 264 -7.40 -5.39 15.51
N ALA A 265 -7.50 -4.17 14.96
CA ALA A 265 -8.28 -3.93 13.74
C ALA A 265 -7.67 -4.61 12.51
N LEU A 266 -6.34 -4.59 12.37
CA LEU A 266 -5.65 -5.20 11.23
C LEU A 266 -5.72 -6.73 11.22
N ALA A 267 -6.07 -7.37 12.35
CA ALA A 267 -6.32 -8.81 12.39
C ALA A 267 -7.54 -9.23 11.52
N ASP A 268 -8.44 -8.30 11.23
CA ASP A 268 -9.62 -8.51 10.37
C ASP A 268 -9.35 -8.20 8.89
N LEU A 269 -8.09 -7.91 8.50
CA LEU A 269 -7.74 -7.64 7.10
C LEU A 269 -7.97 -8.87 6.23
N ARG A 270 -8.81 -8.73 5.20
CA ARG A 270 -9.10 -9.80 4.25
C ARG A 270 -7.90 -10.05 3.34
N PRO A 271 -7.55 -11.30 3.03
CA PRO A 271 -6.51 -11.58 2.04
C PRO A 271 -6.91 -11.06 0.65
N TYR A 272 -5.93 -10.60 -0.13
CA TYR A 272 -6.18 -10.27 -1.54
C TYR A 272 -6.22 -11.51 -2.43
N VAL A 273 -6.89 -11.38 -3.56
CA VAL A 273 -6.97 -12.36 -4.65
C VAL A 273 -6.80 -11.65 -5.99
N LEU A 274 -6.05 -12.29 -6.89
CA LEU A 274 -5.92 -11.89 -8.28
C LEU A 274 -6.74 -12.85 -9.14
N ILE A 275 -7.66 -12.30 -9.93
CA ILE A 275 -8.54 -13.07 -10.82
C ILE A 275 -8.26 -12.63 -12.25
N ALA A 276 -7.88 -13.56 -13.11
CA ALA A 276 -7.78 -13.31 -14.55
C ALA A 276 -9.15 -13.50 -15.20
N LEU A 277 -9.49 -12.62 -16.12
CA LEU A 277 -10.71 -12.64 -16.91
C LEU A 277 -10.32 -12.76 -18.39
N GLY A 278 -11.01 -13.62 -19.14
CA GLY A 278 -10.79 -13.77 -20.57
C GLY A 278 -12.09 -14.07 -21.33
N SER A 279 -12.25 -13.52 -22.52
CA SER A 279 -13.39 -13.77 -23.41
C SER A 279 -12.94 -13.72 -24.87
N ASN A 280 -13.25 -14.76 -25.65
CA ASN A 280 -13.05 -14.74 -27.12
C ASN A 280 -14.33 -14.93 -27.93
N VAL A 281 -15.47 -15.15 -27.28
CA VAL A 281 -16.78 -15.22 -27.94
C VAL A 281 -17.68 -14.14 -27.38
N ALA A 282 -18.02 -13.14 -28.20
CA ALA A 282 -19.01 -12.12 -27.81
C ALA A 282 -20.40 -12.75 -27.67
N LEU A 283 -21.09 -12.50 -26.54
CA LEU A 283 -22.48 -12.99 -26.36
C LEU A 283 -23.45 -12.29 -27.30
N VAL A 284 -23.25 -10.98 -27.50
CA VAL A 284 -24.05 -10.13 -28.37
C VAL A 284 -23.09 -9.14 -29.03
N ALA A 285 -22.94 -9.23 -30.35
CA ALA A 285 -22.19 -8.28 -31.17
C ALA A 285 -22.76 -8.25 -32.59
N ASN A 286 -22.74 -7.07 -33.22
CA ASN A 286 -22.90 -6.98 -34.67
C ASN A 286 -21.55 -7.26 -35.35
N PRO A 287 -21.54 -7.61 -36.65
CA PRO A 287 -20.29 -7.74 -37.40
C PRO A 287 -19.47 -6.45 -37.33
N GLY A 288 -18.23 -6.56 -36.84
CA GLY A 288 -17.32 -5.43 -36.61
C GLY A 288 -17.36 -4.80 -35.21
N GLU A 289 -18.18 -5.32 -34.28
CA GLU A 289 -18.28 -4.88 -32.88
C GLU A 289 -17.88 -6.01 -31.91
N GLU A 290 -17.14 -7.01 -32.39
CA GLU A 290 -16.83 -8.23 -31.63
C GLU A 290 -15.96 -7.93 -30.40
N THR A 291 -14.99 -7.02 -30.52
CA THR A 291 -14.11 -6.62 -29.40
C THR A 291 -14.91 -5.91 -28.31
N GLU A 292 -15.78 -4.97 -28.65
CA GLU A 292 -16.68 -4.30 -27.71
C GLU A 292 -17.63 -5.30 -27.04
N GLY A 293 -18.13 -6.29 -27.79
CA GLY A 293 -18.94 -7.38 -27.25
C GLY A 293 -18.18 -8.24 -26.24
N LYS A 294 -16.90 -8.55 -26.49
CA LYS A 294 -16.01 -9.27 -25.56
C LYS A 294 -15.73 -8.43 -24.31
N ILE A 295 -15.49 -7.11 -24.44
CA ILE A 295 -15.34 -6.19 -23.31
C ILE A 295 -16.61 -6.15 -22.46
N ALA A 296 -17.78 -6.08 -23.10
CA ALA A 296 -19.07 -6.09 -22.40
C ALA A 296 -19.29 -7.39 -21.59
N ASN A 297 -18.84 -8.54 -22.09
CA ASN A 297 -18.84 -9.79 -21.31
C ASN A 297 -17.99 -9.66 -20.03
N LEU A 298 -16.78 -9.12 -20.13
CA LEU A 298 -15.90 -8.93 -18.97
C LEU A 298 -16.52 -7.96 -17.96
N GLN A 299 -17.12 -6.86 -18.41
CA GLN A 299 -17.82 -5.90 -17.54
C GLN A 299 -19.02 -6.52 -16.81
N GLN A 300 -19.77 -7.40 -17.47
CA GLN A 300 -20.84 -8.15 -16.82
C GLN A 300 -20.29 -9.14 -15.79
N ALA A 301 -19.16 -9.79 -16.08
CA ALA A 301 -18.48 -10.66 -15.12
C ALA A 301 -18.03 -9.88 -13.87
N ILE A 302 -17.43 -8.69 -14.06
CA ILE A 302 -17.05 -7.77 -12.97
C ILE A 302 -18.27 -7.39 -12.12
N THR A 303 -19.42 -7.12 -12.74
CA THR A 303 -20.68 -6.85 -12.01
C THR A 303 -21.11 -8.06 -11.18
N GLY A 304 -20.95 -9.28 -11.71
CA GLY A 304 -21.16 -10.52 -10.96
C GLY A 304 -20.22 -10.66 -9.77
N LEU A 305 -18.94 -10.31 -9.94
CA LEU A 305 -17.93 -10.35 -8.88
C LEU A 305 -18.25 -9.38 -7.73
N CYS A 306 -18.82 -8.21 -8.02
CA CYS A 306 -19.32 -7.28 -6.99
C CYS A 306 -20.41 -7.88 -6.08
N SER A 307 -21.09 -8.94 -6.54
CA SER A 307 -22.17 -9.59 -5.79
C SER A 307 -21.69 -10.74 -4.92
N ILE A 308 -20.40 -11.09 -4.97
CA ILE A 308 -19.83 -12.14 -4.11
C ILE A 308 -19.79 -11.62 -2.67
N PRO A 309 -20.30 -12.40 -1.68
CA PRO A 309 -20.27 -12.00 -0.28
C PRO A 309 -18.85 -11.71 0.20
N ASP A 310 -18.74 -10.77 1.15
CA ASP A 310 -17.48 -10.42 1.81
C ASP A 310 -16.28 -10.21 0.86
N THR A 311 -16.57 -9.63 -0.31
CA THR A 311 -15.59 -9.40 -1.37
C THR A 311 -15.64 -7.93 -1.77
N GLN A 312 -14.47 -7.32 -1.89
CA GLN A 312 -14.31 -5.94 -2.32
C GLN A 312 -13.31 -5.90 -3.47
N ILE A 313 -13.75 -5.42 -4.62
CA ILE A 313 -12.85 -5.11 -5.74
C ILE A 313 -12.05 -3.87 -5.36
N ILE A 314 -10.73 -3.96 -5.52
CA ILE A 314 -9.79 -2.87 -5.25
C ILE A 314 -9.46 -2.15 -6.54
N ASP A 315 -9.12 -2.90 -7.59
CA ASP A 315 -8.67 -2.34 -8.87
C ASP A 315 -8.84 -3.38 -10.01
N ILE A 316 -8.85 -2.89 -11.25
CA ILE A 316 -8.99 -3.68 -12.48
C ILE A 316 -8.00 -3.11 -13.50
N SER A 317 -7.24 -3.99 -14.17
CA SER A 317 -6.30 -3.57 -15.21
C SER A 317 -7.02 -2.96 -16.41
N SER A 318 -6.28 -2.31 -17.31
CA SER A 318 -6.74 -2.11 -18.69
C SER A 318 -7.16 -3.44 -19.35
N PHE A 319 -7.92 -3.34 -20.43
CA PHE A 319 -8.23 -4.49 -21.27
C PHE A 319 -7.07 -4.77 -22.24
N TYR A 320 -6.76 -6.05 -22.44
CA TYR A 320 -5.69 -6.50 -23.31
C TYR A 320 -6.23 -7.47 -24.36
N GLU A 321 -5.89 -7.27 -25.62
CA GLU A 321 -6.13 -8.24 -26.68
C GLU A 321 -4.96 -9.22 -26.79
N SER A 322 -5.25 -10.51 -27.00
CA SER A 322 -4.22 -11.52 -27.24
C SER A 322 -4.66 -12.58 -28.24
N GLU A 323 -3.69 -13.13 -28.97
CA GLU A 323 -3.89 -14.33 -29.79
C GLU A 323 -4.18 -15.57 -28.93
N PRO A 324 -4.93 -16.56 -29.44
CA PRO A 324 -5.15 -17.81 -28.73
C PRO A 324 -3.84 -18.56 -28.43
N ALA A 325 -3.63 -18.95 -27.17
CA ALA A 325 -2.35 -19.53 -26.74
C ALA A 325 -2.21 -21.05 -27.03
N TYR A 326 -3.30 -21.79 -27.20
CA TYR A 326 -3.27 -23.27 -27.27
C TYR A 326 -4.11 -23.88 -28.41
N TYR A 327 -5.20 -23.21 -28.80
CA TYR A 327 -6.04 -23.62 -29.91
C TYR A 327 -6.16 -22.43 -30.87
N GLU A 328 -5.49 -22.46 -32.01
CA GLU A 328 -5.29 -21.27 -32.86
C GLU A 328 -6.45 -20.99 -33.82
N ASP A 329 -7.35 -21.96 -34.07
CA ASP A 329 -8.51 -21.79 -34.95
C ASP A 329 -9.70 -21.17 -34.19
N GLN A 330 -9.47 -19.99 -33.61
CA GLN A 330 -10.49 -19.20 -32.91
C GLN A 330 -10.15 -17.71 -32.95
N ASP A 331 -11.14 -16.89 -32.62
CA ASP A 331 -10.99 -15.43 -32.57
C ASP A 331 -10.10 -14.99 -31.39
N THR A 332 -9.60 -13.75 -31.44
CA THR A 332 -8.74 -13.15 -30.40
C THR A 332 -9.47 -13.08 -29.06
N PHE A 333 -8.70 -13.11 -27.98
CA PHE A 333 -9.20 -12.93 -26.62
C PHE A 333 -9.11 -11.47 -26.21
N VAL A 334 -10.11 -10.99 -25.48
CA VAL A 334 -9.99 -9.82 -24.61
C VAL A 334 -9.79 -10.32 -23.18
N ASN A 335 -8.79 -9.77 -22.50
CA ASN A 335 -8.35 -10.20 -21.18
C ASN A 335 -8.22 -9.01 -20.22
N ALA A 336 -8.35 -9.27 -18.92
CA ALA A 336 -8.04 -8.34 -17.84
C ALA A 336 -7.64 -9.11 -16.58
N VAL A 337 -7.02 -8.43 -15.62
CA VAL A 337 -6.84 -8.94 -14.26
C VAL A 337 -7.58 -8.03 -13.29
N LEU A 338 -8.20 -8.63 -12.30
CA LEU A 338 -8.90 -7.96 -11.22
C LEU A 338 -8.22 -8.26 -9.89
N LEU A 339 -7.97 -7.21 -9.11
CA LEU A 339 -7.50 -7.29 -7.74
C LEU A 339 -8.69 -7.08 -6.80
N ALA A 340 -8.92 -8.03 -5.90
CA ALA A 340 -9.93 -7.93 -4.86
C ALA A 340 -9.36 -8.36 -3.52
N ARG A 341 -10.06 -8.01 -2.43
CA ARG A 341 -9.90 -8.64 -1.12
C ARG A 341 -11.18 -9.38 -0.75
N THR A 342 -11.03 -10.56 -0.18
CA THR A 342 -12.18 -11.40 0.16
C THR A 342 -11.92 -12.33 1.32
N GLY A 343 -12.92 -12.48 2.19
CA GLY A 343 -12.94 -13.51 3.23
C GLY A 343 -13.42 -14.88 2.75
N VAL A 344 -13.84 -15.00 1.48
CA VAL A 344 -14.37 -16.24 0.90
C VAL A 344 -13.24 -17.24 0.62
N PRO A 345 -13.27 -18.48 1.15
CA PRO A 345 -12.21 -19.46 0.92
C PRO A 345 -12.03 -19.80 -0.58
N PRO A 346 -10.80 -20.12 -1.05
CA PRO A 346 -10.53 -20.27 -2.48
C PRO A 346 -11.44 -21.23 -3.25
N LYS A 347 -11.79 -22.38 -2.66
CA LYS A 347 -12.70 -23.37 -3.28
C LYS A 347 -14.12 -22.86 -3.41
N GLU A 348 -14.58 -22.04 -2.48
CA GLU A 348 -15.90 -21.43 -2.53
C GLU A 348 -15.92 -20.27 -3.52
N LEU A 349 -14.86 -19.47 -3.56
CA LEU A 349 -14.66 -18.44 -4.57
C LEU A 349 -14.72 -19.05 -5.98
N LEU A 350 -14.00 -20.16 -6.23
CA LEU A 350 -14.05 -20.87 -7.52
C LEU A 350 -15.48 -21.27 -7.93
N ARG A 351 -16.34 -21.67 -6.98
CA ARG A 351 -17.76 -21.97 -7.27
C ARG A 351 -18.54 -20.73 -7.68
N TYR A 352 -18.29 -19.59 -7.05
CA TYR A 352 -18.89 -18.32 -7.47
C TYR A 352 -18.43 -17.92 -8.87
N LEU A 353 -17.13 -18.08 -9.18
CA LEU A 353 -16.60 -17.81 -10.52
C LEU A 353 -17.28 -18.69 -11.58
N HIS A 354 -17.38 -20.00 -11.34
CA HIS A 354 -18.10 -20.92 -12.22
C HIS A 354 -19.59 -20.55 -12.38
N ALA A 355 -20.24 -20.07 -11.33
CA ALA A 355 -21.63 -19.63 -11.40
C ALA A 355 -21.78 -18.38 -12.31
N ILE A 356 -20.86 -17.42 -12.21
CA ILE A 356 -20.83 -16.22 -13.06
C ILE A 356 -20.63 -16.64 -14.52
N GLU A 357 -19.66 -17.50 -14.80
CA GLU A 357 -19.41 -18.02 -16.15
C GLU A 357 -20.62 -18.72 -16.76
N ASN A 358 -21.27 -19.60 -15.99
CA ASN A 358 -22.46 -20.30 -16.45
C ASN A 358 -23.62 -19.32 -16.72
N SER A 359 -23.74 -18.26 -15.93
CA SER A 359 -24.75 -17.20 -16.15
C SER A 359 -24.51 -16.41 -17.44
N LEU A 360 -23.26 -16.39 -17.92
CA LEU A 360 -22.81 -15.74 -19.16
C LEU A 360 -22.57 -16.77 -20.28
N GLY A 361 -23.25 -17.91 -20.23
CA GLY A 361 -23.34 -18.84 -21.36
C GLY A 361 -22.10 -19.71 -21.59
N ARG A 362 -21.22 -19.89 -20.59
CA ARG A 362 -20.05 -20.78 -20.73
C ARG A 362 -20.49 -22.22 -20.98
N VAL A 363 -20.02 -22.81 -22.08
CA VAL A 363 -20.20 -24.23 -22.44
C VAL A 363 -18.84 -24.91 -22.51
N ARG A 364 -18.67 -26.05 -21.83
CA ARG A 364 -17.40 -26.80 -21.71
C ARG A 364 -17.42 -28.07 -22.58
N GLU A 365 -17.55 -27.92 -23.90
CA GLU A 365 -17.57 -29.05 -24.85
C GLU A 365 -16.18 -29.42 -25.40
N ILE A 366 -15.30 -28.44 -25.58
CA ILE A 366 -13.95 -28.62 -26.15
C ILE A 366 -12.91 -28.06 -25.17
N GLU A 367 -11.88 -28.86 -24.86
CA GLU A 367 -10.75 -28.43 -24.03
C GLU A 367 -10.00 -27.27 -24.73
N ASN A 368 -9.78 -26.15 -24.03
CA ASN A 368 -9.19 -24.92 -24.57
C ASN A 368 -9.92 -24.29 -25.79
N GLY A 369 -11.18 -24.69 -26.04
CA GLY A 369 -12.00 -24.16 -27.12
C GLY A 369 -12.56 -22.75 -26.86
N PRO A 370 -13.31 -22.21 -27.83
CA PRO A 370 -13.94 -20.89 -27.72
C PRO A 370 -14.90 -20.80 -26.53
N ARG A 371 -14.87 -19.67 -25.83
CA ARG A 371 -15.64 -19.44 -24.61
C ARG A 371 -16.06 -17.98 -24.45
N THR A 372 -17.28 -17.80 -23.98
CA THR A 372 -17.85 -16.48 -23.70
C THR A 372 -17.19 -15.80 -22.50
N LEU A 373 -16.71 -16.60 -21.53
CA LEU A 373 -15.99 -16.13 -20.36
C LEU A 373 -15.12 -17.23 -19.75
N ASP A 374 -13.96 -16.85 -19.25
CA ASP A 374 -13.06 -17.64 -18.41
C ASP A 374 -12.60 -16.79 -17.21
N LEU A 375 -12.82 -17.29 -16.00
CA LEU A 375 -12.41 -16.66 -14.75
C LEU A 375 -11.48 -17.60 -13.99
N ASP A 376 -10.20 -17.24 -13.90
CA ASP A 376 -9.19 -18.02 -13.20
C ASP A 376 -8.70 -17.29 -11.94
N ILE A 377 -8.62 -17.99 -10.81
CA ILE A 377 -7.86 -17.49 -9.65
C ILE A 377 -6.37 -17.62 -9.98
N VAL A 378 -5.67 -16.50 -10.14
CA VAL A 378 -4.25 -16.45 -10.49
C VAL A 378 -3.37 -16.63 -9.26
N ASP A 379 -3.68 -15.87 -8.22
CA ASP A 379 -2.95 -15.87 -6.96
C ASP A 379 -3.89 -15.50 -5.83
N TYR A 380 -3.58 -15.98 -4.63
CA TYR A 380 -4.39 -15.73 -3.45
C TYR A 380 -3.45 -15.55 -2.27
N GLN A 381 -3.46 -14.37 -1.66
CA GLN A 381 -2.56 -13.97 -0.60
C GLN A 381 -2.46 -15.03 0.50
N MET A 382 -1.25 -15.53 0.74
CA MET A 382 -0.90 -16.53 1.77
C MET A 382 -1.45 -17.95 1.53
N TYR A 383 -2.08 -18.23 0.38
CA TYR A 383 -2.55 -19.57 0.05
C TYR A 383 -1.63 -20.23 -0.98
N VAL A 384 -1.01 -21.33 -0.57
CA VAL A 384 -0.27 -22.23 -1.45
C VAL A 384 -0.83 -23.63 -1.24
N GLY A 385 -1.28 -24.28 -2.32
CA GLY A 385 -1.85 -25.61 -2.21
C GLY A 385 -2.36 -26.17 -3.52
N GLU A 386 -2.51 -27.49 -3.55
CA GLU A 386 -2.99 -28.25 -4.70
C GLU A 386 -4.12 -29.17 -4.25
N SER A 387 -5.14 -29.27 -5.09
CA SER A 387 -6.25 -30.20 -4.94
C SER A 387 -6.78 -30.59 -6.31
N ASP A 388 -7.62 -31.63 -6.37
CA ASP A 388 -8.22 -32.11 -7.62
C ASP A 388 -8.98 -31.03 -8.42
N GLU A 389 -9.42 -29.96 -7.75
CA GLU A 389 -10.24 -28.88 -8.35
C GLU A 389 -9.47 -27.56 -8.54
N LEU A 390 -8.38 -27.32 -7.80
CA LEU A 390 -7.72 -26.01 -7.74
C LEU A 390 -6.26 -26.13 -7.26
N THR A 391 -5.36 -25.48 -7.99
CA THR A 391 -3.94 -25.29 -7.64
C THR A 391 -3.65 -23.79 -7.50
N LEU A 392 -3.08 -23.39 -6.37
CA LEU A 392 -2.71 -22.00 -6.07
C LEU A 392 -1.24 -21.89 -5.60
N PRO A 393 -0.50 -20.87 -6.07
CA PRO A 393 -0.83 -19.99 -7.19
C PRO A 393 -1.07 -20.77 -8.49
N HIS A 394 -1.75 -20.18 -9.47
CA HIS A 394 -2.03 -20.86 -10.73
C HIS A 394 -0.71 -21.28 -11.39
N PRO A 395 -0.53 -22.55 -11.81
CA PRO A 395 0.78 -23.10 -12.21
C PRO A 395 1.40 -22.38 -13.41
N ARG A 396 0.55 -21.77 -14.25
CA ARG A 396 0.93 -21.02 -15.46
C ARG A 396 0.75 -19.51 -15.32
N ALA A 397 0.66 -18.98 -14.10
CA ALA A 397 0.46 -17.55 -13.85
C ALA A 397 1.56 -16.68 -14.50
N THR A 398 2.81 -17.15 -14.48
CA THR A 398 3.97 -16.40 -14.97
C THR A 398 4.31 -16.66 -16.44
N GLU A 399 3.64 -17.61 -17.10
CA GLU A 399 3.96 -18.01 -18.48
C GLU A 399 3.09 -17.29 -19.52
N ARG A 400 1.98 -16.68 -19.10
CA ARG A 400 0.92 -16.13 -19.96
C ARG A 400 1.00 -14.60 -19.98
N ASP A 401 1.31 -14.02 -21.12
CA ASP A 401 1.54 -12.57 -21.25
C ASP A 401 0.26 -11.77 -20.98
N PHE A 402 -0.89 -12.27 -21.44
CA PHE A 402 -2.23 -11.75 -21.13
C PHE A 402 -2.67 -11.86 -19.65
N VAL A 403 -1.86 -12.50 -18.79
CA VAL A 403 -2.02 -12.49 -17.33
C VAL A 403 -0.95 -11.61 -16.69
N VAL A 404 0.30 -11.76 -17.12
CA VAL A 404 1.47 -11.09 -16.52
C VAL A 404 1.42 -9.57 -16.71
N LYS A 405 1.15 -9.07 -17.92
CA LYS A 405 1.06 -7.62 -18.20
C LYS A 405 -0.03 -6.92 -17.37
N PRO A 406 -1.31 -7.33 -17.44
CA PRO A 406 -2.36 -6.72 -16.64
C PRO A 406 -2.15 -6.88 -15.12
N LEU A 407 -1.55 -7.99 -14.66
CA LEU A 407 -1.22 -8.16 -13.24
C LEU A 407 -0.17 -7.14 -12.78
N LEU A 408 0.92 -6.96 -13.54
CA LEU A 408 1.99 -6.03 -13.20
C LEU A 408 1.58 -4.56 -13.36
N GLU A 409 0.55 -4.27 -14.16
CA GLU A 409 -0.09 -2.96 -14.19
C GLU A 409 -0.74 -2.61 -12.83
N LEU A 410 -1.38 -3.59 -12.18
CA LEU A 410 -2.03 -3.41 -10.87
C LEU A 410 -1.04 -3.45 -9.70
N LEU A 411 -0.12 -4.42 -9.73
CA LEU A 411 0.82 -4.70 -8.66
C LEU A 411 2.23 -4.82 -9.25
N PRO A 412 2.95 -3.70 -9.41
CA PRO A 412 4.34 -3.73 -9.83
C PRO A 412 5.18 -4.55 -8.84
N ASN A 413 6.14 -5.32 -9.37
CA ASN A 413 7.05 -6.15 -8.57
C ASN A 413 6.33 -7.23 -7.73
N HIS A 414 5.15 -7.70 -8.17
CA HIS A 414 4.40 -8.73 -7.46
C HIS A 414 5.19 -10.05 -7.35
N VAL A 415 5.05 -10.67 -6.19
CA VAL A 415 5.59 -12.01 -5.90
C VAL A 415 4.42 -12.86 -5.45
N LEU A 416 4.19 -13.97 -6.16
CA LEU A 416 3.10 -14.89 -5.88
C LEU A 416 3.19 -15.47 -4.46
N ALA A 417 2.09 -16.04 -3.96
CA ALA A 417 2.05 -16.59 -2.60
C ALA A 417 3.13 -17.65 -2.31
N ASP A 418 3.59 -18.39 -3.34
CA ASP A 418 4.65 -19.40 -3.25
C ASP A 418 6.08 -18.82 -3.31
N GLY A 419 6.21 -17.50 -3.44
CA GLY A 419 7.50 -16.80 -3.54
C GLY A 419 8.01 -16.62 -4.97
N THR A 420 7.25 -17.04 -5.99
CA THR A 420 7.65 -16.89 -7.39
C THR A 420 7.48 -15.43 -7.85
N PRO A 421 8.54 -14.74 -8.31
CA PRO A 421 8.43 -13.38 -8.84
C PRO A 421 7.76 -13.38 -10.22
N VAL A 422 6.81 -12.46 -10.42
CA VAL A 422 6.13 -12.25 -11.70
C VAL A 422 6.96 -11.29 -12.55
N MET A 423 7.43 -11.75 -13.72
CA MET A 423 8.35 -11.00 -14.59
C MET A 423 7.89 -11.12 -16.05
N LEU A 424 7.99 -10.02 -16.80
CA LEU A 424 7.58 -9.98 -18.22
C LEU A 424 8.40 -10.93 -19.10
N ASP A 425 9.69 -11.13 -18.81
CA ASP A 425 10.59 -11.96 -19.60
C ASP A 425 10.31 -13.47 -19.51
N LYS A 426 9.50 -13.90 -18.53
CA LYS A 426 9.05 -15.29 -18.37
C LYS A 426 7.75 -15.60 -19.09
N ALA A 427 7.03 -14.58 -19.56
CA ALA A 427 5.80 -14.76 -20.31
C ALA A 427 6.13 -15.14 -21.77
N VAL A 428 5.77 -16.35 -22.16
CA VAL A 428 6.13 -16.92 -23.48
C VAL A 428 4.91 -17.31 -24.32
N TYR A 429 3.70 -17.19 -23.76
CA TYR A 429 2.45 -17.53 -24.43
C TYR A 429 1.47 -16.37 -24.51
N GLY A 430 0.78 -16.26 -25.66
CA GLY A 430 -0.35 -15.35 -25.87
C GLY A 430 0.04 -13.87 -25.75
N GLU A 431 0.89 -13.40 -26.66
CA GLU A 431 1.33 -12.01 -26.71
C GLU A 431 0.13 -11.07 -26.65
N ALA A 432 0.17 -10.15 -25.69
CA ALA A 432 -0.96 -9.29 -25.34
C ALA A 432 -0.64 -7.80 -25.55
N HIS A 433 -1.60 -7.08 -26.12
CA HIS A 433 -1.51 -5.64 -26.37
C HIS A 433 -2.67 -4.92 -25.67
N ALA A 434 -2.39 -3.79 -25.02
CA ALA A 434 -3.43 -2.97 -24.40
C ALA A 434 -4.37 -2.40 -25.49
N LEU A 435 -5.68 -2.45 -25.22
CA LEU A 435 -6.75 -1.94 -26.09
C LEU A 435 -7.06 -0.45 -25.87
#